data_AF-J3LXF3-F1
#
_entry.id   AF-J3LXF3-F1
#
_cell.length_a   1.000
_cell.length_b   1.000
_cell.length_c   1.000
_cell.angle_alpha   90.00
_cell.angle_beta   90.00
_cell.angle_gamma   90.00
#
_symmetry.space_group_name_H-M   'P 1'
#
loop_
_entity.id
_entity.type
_entity.pdbx_description
1 polymer ?
#
loop_
_entity_poly.entity_id
_entity_poly.type
_entity_poly.pdbx_seq_one_letter_code
_entity_poly.pdbx_strand_id
1 'polypeptide(L)'
;MSSSSSEVVAAARKGRLRQRYDGEYRLVAGCVPYRVRASGGGGEVVEVLMVSTPNRADLVFPKGGWEDDEDVHEAACREAMEEAGVRGHIDRVSLGLWVFRSKSSSGGGGGEMSTSPRGACKGYMFALELSFFLFDELLFLVHLHANECTLITVDVFE
;
A
#
# COMPACT_ATOMS: atom_id res chain seq x y z
N MET A 1 7.46 33.91 17.29
CA MET A 1 6.79 32.69 17.77
C MET A 1 6.49 31.83 16.56
N SER A 2 7.46 31.03 16.11
CA SER A 2 7.30 30.09 15.01
C SER A 2 7.12 28.71 15.62
N SER A 3 5.89 28.19 15.55
CA SER A 3 5.57 26.83 16.00
C SER A 3 6.27 25.83 15.07
N SER A 4 7.36 25.26 15.56
CA SER A 4 8.01 24.12 14.94
C SER A 4 7.05 22.93 15.08
N SER A 5 6.37 22.58 14.00
CA SER A 5 5.55 21.37 13.97
C SER A 5 6.51 20.18 13.94
N SER A 6 6.73 19.58 15.11
CA SER A 6 7.43 18.30 15.21
C SER A 6 6.62 17.27 14.43
N GLU A 7 7.07 16.92 13.23
CA GLU A 7 6.57 15.77 12.48
C GLU A 7 6.96 14.51 13.23
N VAL A 8 6.07 14.08 14.11
CA VAL A 8 6.18 12.82 14.82
C VAL A 8 6.01 11.73 13.77
N VAL A 9 7.09 11.02 13.45
CA VAL A 9 7.02 9.70 12.79
C VAL A 9 6.19 8.83 13.73
N ALA A 10 4.90 8.68 13.42
CA ALA A 10 4.02 7.84 14.21
C ALA A 10 4.58 6.42 14.18
N ALA A 11 4.93 5.87 15.35
CA ALA A 11 5.39 4.51 15.43
C ALA A 11 4.29 3.59 14.88
N ALA A 12 4.65 2.73 13.92
CA ALA A 12 3.72 1.77 13.32
C ALA A 12 2.94 1.02 14.40
N ARG A 13 1.62 0.91 14.24
CA ARG A 13 0.77 0.28 15.26
C ARG A 13 1.17 -1.19 15.41
N LYS A 14 1.60 -1.57 16.62
CA LYS A 14 1.99 -2.95 16.95
C LYS A 14 0.89 -3.61 17.77
N GLY A 15 0.25 -4.64 17.21
CA GLY A 15 -0.74 -5.44 17.94
C GLY A 15 -1.79 -6.06 17.01
N ARG A 16 -2.54 -7.04 17.52
CA ARG A 16 -3.70 -7.63 16.82
C ARG A 16 -5.04 -7.36 17.54
N LEU A 17 -5.03 -6.54 18.58
CA LEU A 17 -6.15 -6.38 19.51
C LEU A 17 -7.37 -5.69 18.86
N ARG A 18 -7.14 -4.80 17.91
CA ARG A 18 -8.19 -3.99 17.26
C ARG A 18 -8.48 -4.40 15.81
N GLN A 19 -7.93 -5.53 15.35
CA GLN A 19 -8.06 -5.94 13.95
C GLN A 19 -9.49 -6.38 13.63
N ARG A 20 -10.00 -5.93 12.48
CA ARG A 20 -11.31 -6.37 11.97
C ARG A 20 -11.22 -7.68 11.19
N TYR A 21 -12.30 -8.45 11.26
CA TYR A 21 -12.45 -9.73 10.57
C TYR A 21 -13.82 -9.83 9.92
N ASP A 22 -13.87 -10.49 8.76
CA ASP A 22 -15.11 -10.94 8.11
C ASP A 22 -15.05 -12.48 8.02
N GLY A 23 -15.71 -13.14 8.97
CA GLY A 23 -15.50 -14.57 9.22
C GLY A 23 -14.04 -14.85 9.60
N GLU A 24 -13.41 -15.81 8.90
CA GLU A 24 -12.00 -16.16 9.12
C GLU A 24 -11.01 -15.24 8.37
N TYR A 25 -11.50 -14.25 7.62
CA TYR A 25 -10.67 -13.35 6.82
C TYR A 25 -10.29 -12.10 7.62
N ARG A 26 -8.98 -11.85 7.77
CA ARG A 26 -8.50 -10.57 8.30
C ARG A 26 -8.78 -9.46 7.28
N LEU A 27 -9.39 -8.37 7.72
CA LEU A 27 -9.59 -7.22 6.86
C LEU A 27 -8.33 -6.36 6.77
N VAL A 28 -8.02 -5.96 5.54
CA VAL A 28 -6.86 -5.15 5.18
C VAL A 28 -7.34 -3.96 4.36
N ALA A 29 -6.70 -2.82 4.56
CA ALA A 29 -6.89 -1.64 3.74
C ALA A 29 -5.55 -1.21 3.15
N GLY A 30 -5.56 -0.69 1.94
CA GLY A 30 -4.36 -0.20 1.26
C GLY A 30 -4.70 0.70 0.09
N CYS A 31 -3.66 1.21 -0.56
CA CYS A 31 -3.85 2.09 -1.72
C CYS A 31 -2.85 1.81 -2.82
N VAL A 32 -3.17 2.29 -4.02
CA VAL A 32 -2.26 2.41 -5.16
C VAL A 32 -1.89 3.89 -5.25
N PRO A 33 -0.74 4.30 -4.68
CA PRO A 33 -0.31 5.70 -4.74
C PRO A 33 0.15 6.02 -6.15
N TYR A 34 -0.32 7.12 -6.71
CA TYR A 34 0.03 7.53 -8.06
C TYR A 34 0.18 9.05 -8.21
N ARG A 35 0.91 9.46 -9.24
CA ARG A 35 0.87 10.83 -9.76
C ARG A 35 0.90 10.83 -11.28
N VAL A 36 0.35 11.88 -11.88
CA VAL A 36 0.36 12.08 -13.33
C VAL A 36 1.40 13.13 -13.69
N ARG A 37 2.23 12.85 -14.69
CA ARG A 37 3.20 13.80 -15.23
C ARG A 37 2.98 14.02 -16.72
N ALA A 38 3.23 15.24 -17.16
CA ALA A 38 3.31 15.54 -18.59
C ALA A 38 4.55 14.86 -19.20
N SER A 39 4.33 14.12 -20.29
CA SER A 39 5.40 13.62 -21.15
C SER A 39 5.84 14.72 -22.11
N GLY A 40 7.14 14.80 -22.41
CA GLY A 40 7.70 15.78 -23.35
C GLY A 40 7.12 15.71 -24.78
N GLY A 41 6.38 14.65 -25.12
CA GLY A 41 5.67 14.47 -26.39
C GLY A 41 4.17 14.84 -26.39
N GLY A 42 3.64 15.48 -25.35
CA GLY A 42 2.22 15.87 -25.27
C GLY A 42 1.27 14.75 -24.80
N GLY A 43 1.81 13.67 -24.25
CA GLY A 43 1.04 12.63 -23.54
C GLY A 43 1.15 12.75 -22.03
N GLU A 44 0.42 11.92 -21.30
CA GLU A 44 0.52 11.80 -19.84
C GLU A 44 1.19 10.47 -19.47
N VAL A 45 2.03 10.50 -18.44
CA VAL A 45 2.63 9.31 -17.83
C VAL A 45 2.08 9.18 -16.42
N VAL A 46 1.53 8.02 -16.12
CA VAL A 46 1.09 7.69 -14.76
C VAL A 46 2.24 6.99 -14.06
N GLU A 47 2.65 7.54 -12.93
CA GLU A 47 3.69 6.98 -12.09
C GLU A 47 3.04 6.42 -10.82
N VAL A 48 3.33 5.16 -10.49
CA VAL A 48 2.74 4.43 -9.36
C VAL A 48 3.84 4.06 -8.37
N LEU A 49 3.60 4.23 -7.08
CA LEU A 49 4.56 3.87 -6.03
C LEU A 49 4.28 2.46 -5.48
N MET A 50 5.35 1.71 -5.26
CA MET A 50 5.33 0.42 -4.55
C MET A 50 6.41 0.43 -3.46
N VAL A 51 6.32 -0.49 -2.51
CA VAL A 51 7.35 -0.69 -1.46
C VAL A 51 7.96 -2.07 -1.61
N SER A 52 9.26 -2.18 -1.33
CA SER A 52 9.95 -3.45 -1.27
C SER A 52 9.67 -4.14 0.06
N THR A 53 9.56 -5.46 0.03
CA THR A 53 9.39 -6.23 1.27
C THR A 53 10.77 -6.62 1.84
N PRO A 54 11.01 -6.45 3.17
CA PRO A 54 12.28 -6.85 3.77
C PRO A 54 12.61 -8.32 3.45
N ASN A 55 13.85 -8.56 2.99
CA ASN A 55 14.38 -9.87 2.60
C ASN A 55 13.74 -10.54 1.37
N ARG A 56 13.06 -9.79 0.48
CA ARG A 56 12.56 -10.33 -0.79
C ARG A 56 12.66 -9.30 -1.92
N ALA A 57 12.71 -9.76 -3.16
CA ALA A 57 12.62 -8.92 -4.36
C ALA A 57 11.16 -8.60 -4.76
N ASP A 58 10.19 -8.87 -3.89
CA ASP A 58 8.77 -8.64 -4.16
C ASP A 58 8.44 -7.16 -3.91
N LEU A 59 7.78 -6.54 -4.89
CA LEU A 59 7.14 -5.22 -4.76
C LEU A 59 5.68 -5.38 -4.36
N VAL A 60 5.22 -4.57 -3.40
CA VAL A 60 3.83 -4.56 -2.95
C VAL A 60 3.31 -3.13 -2.83
N PHE A 61 1.99 -2.98 -2.95
CA PHE A 61 1.34 -1.73 -2.59
C PHE A 61 1.26 -1.54 -1.07
N PRO A 62 1.33 -0.28 -0.58
CA PRO A 62 1.16 0.03 0.84
C PRO A 62 -0.20 -0.46 1.34
N LYS A 63 -0.20 -1.31 2.36
CA LYS A 63 -1.41 -1.90 2.93
C LYS A 63 -1.15 -2.54 4.29
N GLY A 64 -2.18 -2.58 5.13
CA GLY A 64 -2.11 -3.30 6.40
C GLY A 64 -3.46 -3.49 7.06
N GLY A 65 -3.43 -3.80 8.36
CA GLY A 65 -4.64 -4.23 9.06
C GLY A 65 -5.64 -3.09 9.19
N TRP A 66 -6.91 -3.33 8.86
CA TRP A 66 -7.98 -2.39 9.16
C TRP A 66 -8.40 -2.55 10.63
N GLU A 67 -8.28 -1.48 11.41
CA GLU A 67 -8.64 -1.45 12.83
C GLU A 67 -10.07 -0.93 13.10
N ASP A 68 -10.59 -1.13 14.31
CA ASP A 68 -11.97 -0.77 14.68
C ASP A 68 -12.20 0.70 15.06
N ASP A 69 -11.14 1.50 15.28
CA ASP A 69 -11.20 2.94 15.53
C ASP A 69 -11.09 3.82 14.28
N GLU A 70 -10.96 3.23 13.11
CA GLU A 70 -10.78 3.96 11.86
C GLU A 70 -11.75 3.46 10.78
N ASP A 71 -12.08 4.33 9.83
CA ASP A 71 -12.72 3.91 8.58
C ASP A 71 -11.69 3.26 7.63
N VAL A 72 -12.18 2.63 6.56
CA VAL A 72 -11.33 1.88 5.63
C VAL A 72 -10.37 2.80 4.83
N HIS A 73 -10.76 4.06 4.62
CA HIS A 73 -9.97 5.05 3.90
C HIS A 73 -8.87 5.63 4.81
N GLU A 74 -9.20 5.91 6.07
CA GLU A 74 -8.25 6.30 7.12
C GLU A 74 -7.19 5.22 7.32
N ALA A 75 -7.61 3.94 7.36
CA ALA A 75 -6.70 2.80 7.42
C ALA A 75 -5.75 2.77 6.21
N ALA A 76 -6.27 2.92 4.99
CA ALA A 76 -5.44 2.93 3.77
C ALA A 76 -4.42 4.09 3.76
N CYS A 77 -4.84 5.30 4.16
CA CYS A 77 -3.96 6.47 4.25
C CYS A 77 -2.89 6.32 5.34
N ARG A 78 -3.24 5.73 6.49
CA ARG A 78 -2.29 5.44 7.57
C ARG A 78 -1.20 4.48 7.10
N GLU A 79 -1.58 3.39 6.44
CA GLU A 79 -0.63 2.39 5.91
C GLU A 79 0.26 2.98 4.82
N ALA A 80 -0.28 3.85 3.95
CA ALA A 80 0.52 4.57 2.94
C ALA A 80 1.60 5.45 3.59
N MET A 81 1.25 6.13 4.68
CA MET A 81 2.19 6.95 5.43
C MET A 81 3.24 6.11 6.17
N GLU A 82 2.83 5.02 6.82
CA GLU A 82 3.72 4.16 7.61
C GLU A 82 4.69 3.34 6.74
N GLU A 83 4.23 2.76 5.62
CA GLU A 83 5.05 1.88 4.78
C GLU A 83 5.83 2.63 3.69
N ALA A 84 5.28 3.73 3.16
CA ALA A 84 5.86 4.45 2.02
C ALA A 84 6.19 5.93 2.30
N GLY A 85 5.79 6.48 3.46
CA GLY A 85 6.02 7.88 3.77
C GLY A 85 5.26 8.84 2.85
N VAL A 86 4.12 8.42 2.29
CA VAL A 86 3.35 9.25 1.34
C VAL A 86 1.98 9.65 1.87
N ARG A 87 1.50 10.81 1.41
CA ARG A 87 0.14 11.29 1.63
C ARG A 87 -0.45 11.86 0.35
N GLY A 88 -1.78 11.88 0.29
CA GLY A 88 -2.50 12.25 -0.92
C GLY A 88 -4.01 12.34 -0.72
N HIS A 89 -4.71 12.56 -1.83
CA HIS A 89 -6.15 12.50 -1.90
C HIS A 89 -6.60 11.08 -2.27
N ILE A 90 -7.30 10.41 -1.33
CA ILE A 90 -7.83 9.06 -1.55
C ILE A 90 -9.15 9.12 -2.31
N ASP A 91 -9.26 8.36 -3.40
CA ASP A 91 -10.56 8.12 -4.03
C ASP A 91 -11.38 7.22 -3.12
N ARG A 92 -12.58 7.68 -2.74
CA ARG A 92 -13.47 6.91 -1.86
C ARG A 92 -14.09 5.71 -2.57
N VAL A 93 -14.06 5.68 -3.91
CA VAL A 93 -14.41 4.51 -4.72
C VAL A 93 -13.27 3.50 -4.66
N SER A 94 -13.57 2.27 -4.23
CA SER A 94 -12.56 1.22 -4.21
C SER A 94 -12.20 0.77 -5.63
N LEU A 95 -10.90 0.54 -5.86
CA LEU A 95 -10.41 -0.12 -7.07
C LEU A 95 -10.85 -1.60 -7.10
N GLY A 96 -11.12 -2.17 -5.92
CA GLY A 96 -11.63 -3.52 -5.78
C GLY A 96 -11.39 -4.13 -4.40
N LEU A 97 -11.73 -5.41 -4.29
CA LEU A 97 -11.49 -6.26 -3.13
C LEU A 97 -10.64 -7.47 -3.56
N TRP A 98 -9.49 -7.66 -2.93
CA TRP A 98 -8.60 -8.79 -3.21
C TRP A 98 -8.56 -9.76 -2.04
N VAL A 99 -8.72 -11.06 -2.33
CA VAL A 99 -8.55 -12.12 -1.36
C VAL A 99 -7.17 -12.75 -1.55
N PHE A 100 -6.35 -12.76 -0.50
CA PHE A 100 -4.99 -13.30 -0.55
C PHE A 100 -4.61 -13.99 0.76
N ARG A 101 -3.65 -14.90 0.76
CA ARG A 101 -3.12 -15.50 2.00
C ARG A 101 -1.95 -14.67 2.52
N SER A 102 -1.91 -14.43 3.83
CA SER A 102 -0.73 -13.81 4.43
C SER A 102 0.47 -14.76 4.35
N LYS A 103 1.60 -14.30 3.82
CA LYS A 103 2.86 -15.08 3.79
C LYS A 103 3.42 -15.36 5.20
N SER A 104 2.92 -14.69 6.25
CA SER A 104 3.36 -14.88 7.64
C SER A 104 2.86 -16.19 8.28
N SER A 105 1.97 -16.95 7.62
CA SER A 105 1.45 -18.22 8.14
C SER A 105 2.22 -19.45 7.65
N SER A 106 3.31 -19.29 6.90
CA SER A 106 4.19 -20.39 6.49
C SER A 106 5.13 -20.79 7.62
N GLY A 107 4.58 -21.13 8.79
CA GLY A 107 5.27 -21.96 9.78
C GLY A 107 5.27 -23.40 9.25
N GLY A 108 6.44 -24.03 9.24
CA GLY A 108 6.73 -25.25 8.49
C GLY A 108 5.79 -26.45 8.74
N GLY A 109 5.69 -27.28 7.72
CA GLY A 109 5.05 -28.60 7.77
C GLY A 109 4.44 -28.96 6.42
N GLY A 110 5.10 -29.84 5.67
CA GLY A 110 4.49 -30.46 4.50
C GLY A 110 3.24 -31.25 4.92
N GLY A 111 2.11 -30.96 4.29
CA GLY A 111 0.85 -31.66 4.56
C GLY A 111 -0.34 -30.86 4.06
N GLU A 112 -0.93 -31.36 2.97
CA GLU A 112 -2.26 -31.06 2.42
C GLU A 112 -2.65 -29.59 2.19
N MET A 113 -3.01 -29.29 0.94
CA MET A 113 -3.67 -28.05 0.52
C MET A 113 -5.06 -27.95 1.19
N SER A 114 -5.08 -27.57 2.47
CA SER A 114 -6.31 -27.28 3.18
C SER A 114 -6.94 -26.03 2.56
N THR A 115 -8.16 -26.18 2.05
CA THR A 115 -9.03 -25.09 1.57
C THR A 115 -9.50 -24.16 2.70
N SER A 116 -8.95 -24.30 3.91
CA SER A 116 -9.33 -23.50 5.07
C SER A 116 -9.00 -22.02 4.85
N PRO A 117 -9.96 -21.10 5.02
CA PRO A 117 -9.74 -19.65 4.95
C PRO A 117 -8.88 -19.13 6.10
N ARG A 118 -8.49 -19.97 7.07
CA ARG A 118 -7.60 -19.58 8.18
C ARG A 118 -6.29 -19.00 7.67
N GLY A 119 -6.07 -17.72 7.95
CA GLY A 119 -4.88 -16.98 7.52
C GLY A 119 -5.02 -16.25 6.18
N ALA A 120 -6.21 -16.24 5.58
CA ALA A 120 -6.53 -15.40 4.44
C ALA A 120 -6.91 -13.97 4.88
N CYS A 121 -6.68 -13.03 3.98
CA CYS A 121 -6.98 -11.61 4.13
C CYS A 121 -7.94 -11.18 3.01
N LYS A 122 -8.78 -10.20 3.32
CA LYS A 122 -9.61 -9.44 2.38
C LYS A 122 -9.11 -8.00 2.35
N GLY A 123 -8.49 -7.59 1.25
CA GLY A 123 -7.88 -6.27 1.07
C GLY A 123 -8.73 -5.34 0.21
N TYR A 124 -9.18 -4.23 0.78
CA TYR A 124 -9.77 -3.11 0.04
C TYR A 124 -8.66 -2.19 -0.46
N MET A 125 -8.58 -1.97 -1.78
CA MET A 125 -7.59 -1.05 -2.37
C MET A 125 -8.27 0.17 -2.97
N PHE A 126 -7.63 1.33 -2.78
CA PHE A 126 -8.10 2.63 -3.27
C PHE A 126 -7.02 3.32 -4.08
N ALA A 127 -7.40 4.21 -5.00
CA ALA A 127 -6.44 5.09 -5.64
C ALA A 127 -6.04 6.21 -4.68
N LEU A 128 -4.76 6.55 -4.59
CA LEU A 128 -4.25 7.65 -3.79
C LEU A 128 -3.44 8.62 -4.67
N GLU A 129 -4.03 9.77 -4.97
CA GLU A 129 -3.34 10.81 -5.74
C GLU A 129 -2.35 11.55 -4.84
N LEU A 130 -1.07 11.44 -5.14
CA LEU A 130 0.02 11.90 -4.26
C LEU A 130 0.08 13.43 -4.19
N SER A 131 0.09 13.95 -2.96
CA SER A 131 0.26 15.40 -2.68
C SER A 131 1.49 15.71 -1.83
N PHE A 132 2.07 14.69 -1.17
CA PHE A 132 3.21 14.86 -0.26
C PHE A 132 4.04 13.58 -0.14
N PHE A 133 5.35 13.76 0.02
CA PHE A 133 6.36 12.73 0.28
C PHE A 133 7.15 13.13 1.53
N LEU A 134 7.30 12.23 2.49
CA LEU A 134 8.12 12.47 3.69
C LEU A 134 9.63 12.40 3.38
N PHE A 135 10.00 11.82 2.24
CA PHE A 135 11.36 11.79 1.71
C PHE A 135 11.32 12.29 0.27
N ASP A 136 12.15 13.30 -0.05
CA ASP A 136 12.36 13.74 -1.45
C ASP A 136 12.97 12.61 -2.32
N GLU A 137 13.59 11.61 -1.68
CA GLU A 137 14.08 10.37 -2.29
C GLU A 137 12.98 9.30 -2.28
N LEU A 138 12.37 9.09 -3.44
CA LEU A 138 11.20 8.24 -3.65
C LEU A 138 11.65 6.79 -3.83
N LEU A 139 11.28 5.89 -2.91
CA LEU A 139 11.96 4.60 -2.82
C LEU A 139 11.67 3.63 -3.98
N PHE A 140 10.52 3.65 -4.65
CA PHE A 140 10.30 2.92 -5.92
C PHE A 140 9.16 3.54 -6.73
N LEU A 141 9.41 3.90 -7.99
CA LEU A 141 8.42 4.46 -8.91
C LEU A 141 8.26 3.54 -10.13
N VAL A 142 7.01 3.20 -10.46
CA VAL A 142 6.64 2.39 -11.62
C VAL A 142 5.96 3.30 -12.64
N HIS A 143 6.56 3.45 -13.82
CA HIS A 143 5.95 4.22 -14.92
C HIS A 143 4.99 3.34 -15.73
N LEU A 144 3.75 3.79 -15.92
CA LEU A 144 2.75 3.19 -16.80
C LEU A 144 2.50 4.13 -17.98
N HIS A 145 2.81 3.67 -19.20
CA HIS A 145 2.51 4.41 -20.43
C HIS A 145 1.12 4.02 -20.95
N ALA A 146 0.23 4.99 -21.13
CA ALA A 146 -1.18 4.75 -21.44
C ALA A 146 -1.45 4.02 -22.78
N ASN A 147 -0.45 3.92 -23.67
CA ASN A 147 -0.66 3.50 -25.06
C ASN A 147 0.04 2.19 -25.46
N GLU A 148 0.90 1.62 -24.63
CA GLU A 148 1.53 0.31 -24.86
C GLU A 148 1.71 -0.36 -23.49
N CYS A 149 1.11 -1.54 -23.28
CA CYS A 149 1.28 -2.33 -22.06
C CYS A 149 2.70 -2.91 -21.98
N THR A 150 3.74 -2.09 -21.98
CA THR A 150 5.14 -2.52 -21.87
C THR A 150 5.99 -1.34 -21.40
N LEU A 151 6.35 -1.32 -20.11
CA LEU A 151 7.70 -1.17 -19.56
C LEU A 151 7.56 -0.83 -18.06
N ILE A 152 7.79 -1.81 -17.19
CA ILE A 152 7.97 -1.58 -15.74
C ILE A 152 9.43 -1.16 -15.57
N THR A 153 9.73 0.13 -15.63
CA THR A 153 11.02 0.63 -15.14
C THR A 153 10.88 0.83 -13.63
N VAL A 154 11.65 0.07 -12.86
CA VAL A 154 11.84 0.31 -11.42
C VAL A 154 13.11 1.13 -11.32
N ASP A 155 12.99 2.46 -11.26
CA ASP A 155 14.15 3.31 -11.03
C ASP A 155 14.42 3.35 -9.52
N VAL A 156 15.57 2.81 -9.13
CA VAL A 156 16.15 2.98 -7.79
C VAL A 156 16.96 4.27 -7.85
N PHE A 157 16.49 5.32 -7.18
CA PHE A 157 17.31 6.52 -6.97
C PHE A 157 18.21 6.24 -5.76
N GLU A 158 19.53 6.37 -5.96
CA GLU A 158 20.59 6.15 -4.96
C GLU A 158 21.12 7.48 -4.43
#